data_AF-A0A838W719-F1
#
_entry.id   AF-A0A838W719-F1
#
_cell.length_a   1.000
_cell.length_b   1.000
_cell.length_c   1.000
_cell.angle_alpha   90.00
_cell.angle_beta   90.00
_cell.angle_gamma   90.00
#
_symmetry.space_group_name_H-M   'P 1'
#
loop_
_entity.id
_entity.type
_entity.pdbx_description
1 polymer ?
#
loop_
_entity_poly.entity_id
_entity_poly.type
_entity_poly.pdbx_seq_one_letter_code
_entity_poly.pdbx_strand_id
1 'polypeptide(L)'
;MSAGSAGRVNVEPAADPTRQGPPVSRRGMVVGVLLVVLALLGFGLWVDHEARQISATGPLPPEIVLLEPTNGATVSGPLELVFEAEAELRRGPGGWQSGPFHIHAAIDEREIMPGGDDIRRVSGIRYIWTIRSIPPGQRTLRLFWSDHRHQEVAGGGSRAVRVNAVE
;
A
#
# COMPACT_ATOMS: atom_id res chain seq x y z
N MET A 1 75.78 19.21 61.29
CA MET A 1 76.40 17.88 61.48
C MET A 1 75.53 16.85 60.80
N SER A 2 76.17 15.99 60.00
CA SER A 2 75.58 15.00 59.11
C SER A 2 75.07 13.78 59.89
N ALA A 3 73.95 13.20 59.47
CA ALA A 3 73.68 11.76 59.58
C ALA A 3 72.59 11.36 58.58
N GLY A 4 72.99 10.57 57.59
CA GLY A 4 72.11 10.01 56.56
C GLY A 4 71.37 8.77 57.05
N SER A 5 70.18 8.55 56.50
CA SER A 5 69.43 7.30 56.60
C SER A 5 69.19 6.76 55.20
N ALA A 6 69.66 5.55 54.96
CA ALA A 6 69.41 4.75 53.76
C ALA A 6 68.12 3.95 53.96
N GLY A 7 67.29 3.81 52.92
CA GLY A 7 66.18 2.85 53.01
C GLY A 7 65.21 2.82 51.83
N ARG A 8 65.51 1.90 50.88
CA ARG A 8 64.58 1.12 50.04
C ARG A 8 63.69 1.86 49.03
N VAL A 9 64.07 1.71 47.76
CA VAL A 9 63.22 1.88 46.58
C VAL A 9 62.27 0.68 46.49
N ASN A 10 60.96 0.92 46.62
CA ASN A 10 59.94 -0.04 46.19
C ASN A 10 59.88 0.00 44.67
N VAL A 11 60.19 -1.12 44.01
CA VAL A 11 59.94 -1.32 42.59
C VAL A 11 58.56 -1.94 42.47
N GLU A 12 57.58 -1.16 42.02
CA GLU A 12 56.28 -1.67 41.57
C GLU A 12 56.48 -2.59 40.36
N PRO A 13 55.87 -3.79 40.34
CA PRO A 13 55.90 -4.64 39.17
C PRO A 13 55.10 -4.00 38.03
N ALA A 14 55.77 -3.85 36.88
CA ALA A 14 55.18 -3.34 35.65
C ALA A 14 53.92 -4.13 35.28
N ALA A 15 52.83 -3.42 35.03
CA ALA A 15 51.59 -3.98 34.50
C ALA A 15 51.85 -4.64 33.14
N ASP A 16 51.50 -5.91 33.02
CA ASP A 16 51.57 -6.69 31.78
C ASP A 16 50.58 -6.12 30.74
N PRO A 17 51.06 -5.58 29.61
CA PRO A 17 50.20 -4.96 28.60
C PRO A 17 49.49 -5.97 27.68
N THR A 18 49.56 -7.28 27.93
CA THR A 18 49.09 -8.30 26.97
C THR A 18 47.67 -8.83 27.19
N ARG A 19 46.81 -8.15 27.96
CA ARG A 19 45.37 -8.48 28.01
C ARG A 19 44.62 -7.88 26.80
N GLN A 20 44.95 -8.36 25.60
CA GLN A 20 44.13 -8.12 24.41
C GLN A 20 42.84 -8.92 24.52
N GLY A 21 41.70 -8.23 24.59
CA GLY A 21 40.38 -8.86 24.52
C GLY A 21 40.19 -9.63 23.21
N PRO A 22 39.26 -10.60 23.16
CA PRO A 22 39.08 -11.46 21.99
C PRO A 22 38.82 -10.63 20.73
N PRO A 23 39.45 -10.97 19.58
CA PRO A 23 39.26 -10.24 18.35
C PRO A 23 37.80 -10.36 17.92
N VAL A 24 37.08 -9.23 17.91
CA VAL A 24 35.74 -9.16 17.33
C VAL A 24 35.88 -9.50 15.85
N SER A 25 35.42 -10.68 15.46
CA SER A 25 35.57 -11.14 14.08
C SER A 25 34.89 -10.15 13.14
N ARG A 26 35.65 -9.56 12.21
CA ARG A 26 35.12 -8.60 11.23
C ARG A 26 33.94 -9.16 10.43
N ARG A 27 33.87 -10.49 10.30
CA ARG A 27 32.75 -11.21 9.65
C ARG A 27 31.44 -11.12 10.44
N GLY A 28 31.48 -11.21 11.77
CA GLY A 28 30.29 -11.04 12.62
C GLY A 28 29.73 -9.63 12.60
N MET A 29 30.60 -8.62 12.49
CA MET A 29 30.20 -7.21 12.41
C MET A 29 29.49 -6.87 11.10
N VAL A 30 29.96 -7.40 9.96
CA VAL A 30 29.32 -7.19 8.65
C VAL A 30 27.93 -7.83 8.59
N VAL A 31 27.77 -9.05 9.13
CA VAL A 31 26.46 -9.72 9.20
C VAL A 31 25.50 -8.98 10.12
N GLY A 32 25.98 -8.50 11.28
CA GLY A 32 25.16 -7.70 12.21
C GLY A 32 24.65 -6.40 11.60
N VAL A 33 25.51 -5.65 10.90
CA VAL A 33 25.11 -4.40 10.22
C VAL A 33 24.11 -4.67 9.10
N LEU A 34 24.31 -5.75 8.32
CA LEU A 34 23.40 -6.10 7.23
C LEU A 34 21.99 -6.43 7.75
N LEU A 35 21.88 -7.18 8.84
CA LEU A 35 20.59 -7.53 9.46
C LEU A 35 19.86 -6.29 10.00
N VAL A 36 20.60 -5.33 10.58
CA VAL A 36 20.02 -4.07 11.04
C VAL A 36 19.51 -3.24 9.86
N VAL A 37 20.27 -3.14 8.77
CA VAL A 37 19.83 -2.43 7.55
C VAL A 37 18.61 -3.09 6.94
N LEU A 38 18.56 -4.43 6.84
CA LEU A 38 17.41 -5.16 6.33
C LEU A 38 16.17 -5.00 7.24
N ALA A 39 16.35 -5.00 8.56
CA ALA A 39 15.25 -4.75 9.50
C ALA A 39 14.72 -3.32 9.40
N LEU A 40 15.61 -2.32 9.24
CA LEU A 40 15.22 -0.92 9.04
C LEU A 40 14.52 -0.70 7.70
N LEU A 41 14.96 -1.38 6.63
CA LEU A 41 14.30 -1.36 5.32
C LEU A 41 12.92 -2.04 5.39
N GLY A 42 12.83 -3.21 6.02
CA GLY A 42 11.56 -3.90 6.22
C GLY A 42 10.57 -3.07 7.07
N PHE A 43 11.06 -2.41 8.11
CA PHE A 43 10.26 -1.51 8.94
C PHE A 43 9.81 -0.27 8.18
N GLY A 44 10.68 0.35 7.37
CA GLY A 44 10.31 1.48 6.51
C GLY A 44 9.23 1.11 5.48
N LEU A 45 9.34 -0.07 4.87
CA LEU A 45 8.33 -0.59 3.94
C LEU A 45 7.00 -0.94 4.65
N TRP A 46 7.05 -1.41 5.90
CA TRP A 46 5.85 -1.67 6.70
C TRP A 46 5.16 -0.39 7.16
N VAL A 47 5.92 0.62 7.60
CA VAL A 47 5.38 1.94 7.98
C VAL A 47 4.77 2.67 6.79
N ASP A 48 5.33 2.54 5.57
CA ASP A 48 4.72 3.10 4.35
C ASP A 48 3.36 2.46 4.03
N HIS A 49 3.16 1.20 4.39
CA HIS A 49 1.86 0.52 4.21
C HIS A 49 0.78 1.06 5.16
N GLU A 50 1.13 1.32 6.43
CA GLU A 50 0.19 1.89 7.41
C GLU A 50 -0.07 3.38 7.19
N ALA A 51 0.95 4.15 6.79
CA ALA A 51 0.82 5.59 6.55
C ALA A 51 -0.15 5.93 5.40
N ARG A 52 -0.29 5.04 4.40
CA ARG A 52 -1.29 5.17 3.33
C ARG A 52 -2.74 5.10 3.83
N GLN A 53 -2.98 4.64 5.06
CA GLN A 53 -4.33 4.59 5.65
C GLN A 53 -4.69 5.86 6.45
N ILE A 54 -3.73 6.76 6.72
CA ILE A 54 -3.94 7.95 7.56
C ILE A 54 -3.77 9.21 6.70
N SER A 55 -4.79 9.55 5.93
CA SER A 55 -4.95 10.90 5.36
C SER A 55 -6.43 11.28 5.38
N ALA A 56 -7.00 11.35 6.58
CA ALA A 56 -8.41 11.65 6.83
C ALA A 56 -8.67 13.14 7.15
N THR A 57 -8.04 14.06 6.41
CA THR A 57 -8.34 15.51 6.50
C THR A 57 -9.01 16.05 5.24
N GLY A 58 -9.29 15.19 4.26
CA GLY A 58 -10.00 15.54 3.03
C GLY A 58 -11.52 15.31 3.12
N PRO A 59 -12.30 15.75 2.12
CA PRO A 59 -13.70 15.37 2.00
C PRO A 59 -13.84 13.84 2.00
N LEU A 60 -14.97 13.31 2.46
CA LEU A 60 -15.24 11.87 2.36
C LEU A 60 -15.62 11.50 0.92
N PRO A 61 -15.18 10.35 0.39
CA PRO A 61 -15.62 9.88 -0.91
C PRO A 61 -17.15 9.57 -0.89
N PRO A 62 -17.90 9.97 -1.93
CA PRO A 62 -19.35 9.70 -2.02
C PRO A 62 -19.64 8.20 -2.17
N GLU A 63 -20.84 7.72 -1.83
CA GLU A 63 -21.14 6.28 -1.93
C GLU A 63 -21.29 5.80 -3.40
N ILE A 64 -20.75 4.61 -3.70
CA ILE A 64 -20.98 3.85 -4.93
C ILE A 64 -21.66 2.52 -4.59
N VAL A 65 -22.75 2.21 -5.28
CA VAL A 65 -23.44 0.93 -5.18
C VAL A 65 -23.35 0.19 -6.52
N LEU A 66 -22.65 -0.94 -6.53
CA LEU A 66 -22.65 -1.86 -7.68
C LEU A 66 -23.96 -2.66 -7.69
N LEU A 67 -24.75 -2.48 -8.75
CA LEU A 67 -26.05 -3.11 -8.92
C LEU A 67 -25.94 -4.40 -9.74
N GLU A 68 -25.19 -4.36 -10.85
CA GLU A 68 -24.92 -5.51 -11.70
C GLU A 68 -23.44 -5.54 -12.09
N PRO A 69 -22.83 -6.72 -12.19
CA PRO A 69 -23.42 -8.04 -11.90
C PRO A 69 -23.64 -8.27 -10.40
N THR A 70 -24.65 -9.07 -10.06
CA THR A 70 -24.89 -9.49 -8.66
C THR A 70 -23.93 -10.60 -8.24
N ASN A 71 -23.73 -10.75 -6.93
CA ASN A 71 -22.91 -11.84 -6.39
C ASN A 71 -23.45 -13.22 -6.83
N GLY A 72 -22.57 -14.06 -7.38
CA GLY A 72 -22.87 -15.37 -7.95
C GLY A 72 -23.24 -15.35 -9.44
N ALA A 73 -23.33 -14.19 -10.08
CA ALA A 73 -23.73 -14.11 -11.49
C ALA A 73 -22.70 -14.77 -12.42
N THR A 74 -23.20 -15.39 -13.49
CA THR A 74 -22.40 -15.78 -14.64
C THR A 74 -22.38 -14.61 -15.63
N VAL A 75 -21.19 -14.22 -16.06
CA VAL A 75 -20.98 -13.08 -16.98
C VAL A 75 -20.12 -13.50 -18.16
N SER A 76 -20.33 -12.91 -19.33
CA SER A 76 -19.47 -13.06 -20.50
C SER A 76 -18.91 -11.70 -20.93
N GLY A 77 -17.90 -11.70 -21.78
CA GLY A 77 -17.36 -10.45 -22.33
C GLY A 77 -18.26 -9.86 -23.42
N PRO A 78 -18.32 -8.51 -23.57
CA PRO A 78 -17.80 -7.48 -22.65
C PRO A 78 -18.63 -7.39 -21.36
N LEU A 79 -17.98 -7.09 -20.24
CA LEU A 79 -18.62 -6.98 -18.93
C LEU A 79 -19.24 -5.59 -18.75
N GLU A 80 -20.53 -5.52 -18.46
CA GLU A 80 -21.18 -4.28 -18.04
C GLU A 80 -21.29 -4.24 -16.51
N LEU A 81 -20.74 -3.18 -15.91
CA LEU A 81 -20.96 -2.84 -14.52
C LEU A 81 -22.06 -1.78 -14.47
N VAL A 82 -23.23 -2.13 -13.94
CA VAL A 82 -24.32 -1.18 -13.67
C VAL A 82 -24.19 -0.73 -12.23
N PHE A 83 -24.10 0.57 -12.00
CA PHE A 83 -23.90 1.10 -10.66
C PHE A 83 -24.59 2.45 -10.46
N GLU A 84 -24.78 2.80 -9.19
CA GLU A 84 -25.21 4.13 -8.76
C GLU A 84 -24.08 4.82 -8.01
N ALA A 85 -23.90 6.12 -8.24
CA ALA A 85 -22.96 6.94 -7.50
C ALA A 85 -23.72 8.12 -6.87
N GLU A 86 -23.68 8.24 -5.54
CA GLU A 86 -24.42 9.25 -4.77
C GLU A 86 -24.19 10.67 -5.32
N ALA A 87 -22.95 10.95 -5.73
CA ALA A 87 -22.57 12.20 -6.38
C ALA A 87 -22.39 12.02 -7.90
N GLU A 88 -22.71 13.06 -8.65
CA GLU A 88 -22.63 13.06 -10.11
C GLU A 88 -21.20 12.81 -10.59
N LEU A 89 -21.04 11.78 -11.43
CA LEU A 89 -19.83 11.55 -12.20
C LEU A 89 -19.74 12.47 -13.42
N ARG A 90 -18.58 13.09 -13.58
CA ARG A 90 -18.24 13.96 -14.71
C ARG A 90 -16.92 13.54 -15.32
N ARG A 91 -16.75 13.77 -16.63
CA ARG A 91 -15.45 13.63 -17.27
C ARG A 91 -14.59 14.85 -16.97
N GLY A 92 -13.37 14.61 -16.53
CA GLY A 92 -12.32 15.61 -16.40
C GLY A 92 -10.99 15.12 -16.98
N PRO A 93 -9.92 15.91 -16.87
CA PRO A 93 -8.59 15.56 -17.37
C PRO A 93 -8.03 14.26 -16.76
N GLY A 94 -8.49 13.91 -15.56
CA GLY A 94 -8.10 12.69 -14.84
C GLY A 94 -8.99 11.47 -15.09
N GLY A 95 -9.97 11.57 -15.98
CA GLY A 95 -10.95 10.51 -16.24
C GLY A 95 -12.31 10.83 -15.63
N TRP A 96 -13.04 9.78 -15.23
CA TRP A 96 -14.35 9.90 -14.61
C TRP A 96 -14.21 10.19 -13.12
N GLN A 97 -14.81 11.29 -12.68
CA GLN A 97 -14.58 11.82 -11.33
C GLN A 97 -15.83 12.42 -10.70
N SER A 98 -15.81 12.46 -9.36
CA SER A 98 -16.70 13.25 -8.52
C SER A 98 -15.87 14.06 -7.53
N GLY A 99 -15.89 15.39 -7.68
CA GLY A 99 -15.00 16.27 -6.92
C GLY A 99 -13.53 15.89 -7.13
N PRO A 100 -12.76 15.63 -6.05
CA PRO A 100 -11.35 15.23 -6.13
C PRO A 100 -11.13 13.72 -6.36
N PHE A 101 -12.21 12.92 -6.47
CA PHE A 101 -12.14 11.46 -6.51
C PHE A 101 -12.36 10.91 -7.91
N HIS A 102 -11.59 9.90 -8.28
CA HIS A 102 -11.63 9.21 -9.56
C HIS A 102 -12.23 7.82 -9.35
N ILE A 103 -13.14 7.38 -10.21
CA ILE A 103 -13.73 6.04 -10.08
C ILE A 103 -12.86 4.99 -10.76
N HIS A 104 -12.60 3.89 -10.06
CA HIS A 104 -11.82 2.76 -10.52
C HIS A 104 -12.62 1.46 -10.28
N ALA A 105 -12.26 0.41 -11.02
CA ALA A 105 -12.76 -0.94 -10.80
C ALA A 105 -11.60 -1.87 -10.45
N ALA A 106 -11.83 -2.81 -9.54
CA ALA A 106 -10.92 -3.91 -9.27
C ALA A 106 -11.54 -5.20 -9.81
N ILE A 107 -10.77 -5.97 -10.59
CA ILE A 107 -11.04 -7.36 -10.92
C ILE A 107 -9.94 -8.19 -10.24
N ASP A 108 -10.32 -8.91 -9.19
CA ASP A 108 -9.39 -9.49 -8.23
C ASP A 108 -8.46 -8.40 -7.67
N GLU A 109 -7.15 -8.53 -7.82
CA GLU A 109 -6.14 -7.53 -7.41
C GLU A 109 -5.80 -6.53 -8.52
N ARG A 110 -6.39 -6.68 -9.71
CA ARG A 110 -6.09 -5.83 -10.86
C ARG A 110 -7.02 -4.63 -10.88
N GLU A 111 -6.41 -3.46 -10.75
CA GLU A 111 -7.07 -2.18 -10.97
C GLU A 111 -7.28 -1.90 -12.47
N ILE A 112 -8.46 -1.35 -12.78
CA ILE A 112 -8.90 -0.94 -14.10
C ILE A 112 -9.40 0.51 -13.97
N MET A 113 -8.82 1.39 -14.80
CA MET A 113 -9.29 2.76 -14.97
C MET A 113 -10.28 2.84 -16.13
N PRO A 114 -11.35 3.65 -16.02
CA PRO A 114 -12.25 3.85 -17.13
C PRO A 114 -11.55 4.69 -18.20
N GLY A 115 -11.57 4.21 -19.43
CA GLY A 115 -11.37 5.05 -20.59
C GLY A 115 -12.47 6.11 -20.68
N GLY A 116 -12.25 7.12 -21.54
CA GLY A 116 -13.23 8.18 -21.74
C GLY A 116 -14.61 7.60 -22.01
N ASP A 117 -14.75 6.79 -23.05
CA ASP A 117 -16.05 6.28 -23.53
C ASP A 117 -16.54 5.01 -22.84
N ASP A 118 -15.85 4.57 -21.80
CA ASP A 118 -16.20 3.32 -21.12
C ASP A 118 -17.42 3.48 -20.20
N ILE A 119 -17.66 4.68 -19.67
CA ILE A 119 -18.81 4.98 -18.79
C ILE A 119 -19.83 5.83 -19.55
N ARG A 120 -21.11 5.49 -19.36
CA ARG A 120 -22.25 6.30 -19.80
C ARG A 120 -23.26 6.46 -18.68
N ARG A 121 -23.85 7.65 -18.59
CA ARG A 121 -24.98 7.91 -17.70
C ARG A 121 -26.25 7.31 -18.31
N VAL A 122 -27.02 6.58 -17.52
CA VAL A 122 -28.31 6.01 -17.93
C VAL A 122 -29.45 6.93 -17.49
N SER A 123 -29.52 7.24 -16.19
CA SER A 123 -30.58 8.06 -15.61
C SER A 123 -30.17 8.52 -14.21
N GLY A 124 -30.40 9.78 -13.85
CA GLY A 124 -30.14 10.25 -12.48
C GLY A 124 -28.71 9.95 -12.05
N ILE A 125 -28.55 9.16 -11.00
CA ILE A 125 -27.24 8.74 -10.46
C ILE A 125 -26.76 7.38 -10.97
N ARG A 126 -27.46 6.79 -11.96
CA ARG A 126 -27.17 5.46 -12.51
C ARG A 126 -26.30 5.55 -13.76
N TYR A 127 -25.28 4.70 -13.79
CA TYR A 127 -24.26 4.63 -14.83
C TYR A 127 -24.04 3.18 -15.26
N ILE A 128 -23.52 3.02 -16.48
CA ILE A 128 -23.01 1.76 -17.01
C ILE A 128 -21.55 1.96 -17.38
N TRP A 129 -20.68 1.09 -16.88
CA TRP A 129 -19.28 1.00 -17.28
C TRP A 129 -19.04 -0.32 -18.03
N THR A 130 -18.69 -0.24 -19.30
CA THR A 130 -18.29 -1.40 -20.11
C THR A 130 -16.80 -1.69 -19.98
N ILE A 131 -16.45 -2.86 -19.43
CA ILE A 131 -15.10 -3.41 -19.39
C ILE A 131 -14.94 -4.41 -20.54
N ARG A 132 -14.00 -4.13 -21.44
CA ARG A 132 -13.85 -4.85 -22.71
C ARG A 132 -13.61 -6.35 -22.56
N SER A 133 -12.84 -6.75 -21.55
CA SER A 133 -12.54 -8.15 -21.30
C SER A 133 -12.43 -8.42 -19.81
N ILE A 134 -12.94 -9.58 -19.41
CA ILE A 134 -12.77 -10.17 -18.10
C ILE A 134 -12.15 -11.56 -18.30
N PRO A 135 -11.08 -11.92 -17.58
CA PRO A 135 -10.51 -13.26 -17.69
C PRO A 135 -11.52 -14.32 -17.22
N PRO A 136 -11.65 -15.47 -17.91
CA PRO A 136 -12.61 -16.51 -17.54
C PRO A 136 -12.30 -17.10 -16.15
N GLY A 137 -13.31 -17.71 -15.54
CA GLY A 137 -13.26 -18.30 -14.19
C GLY A 137 -13.91 -17.43 -13.12
N GLN A 138 -13.74 -17.85 -11.86
CA GLN A 138 -14.24 -17.07 -10.72
C GLN A 138 -13.45 -15.78 -10.55
N ARG A 139 -14.17 -14.65 -10.42
CA ARG A 139 -13.60 -13.31 -10.27
C ARG A 139 -14.29 -12.55 -9.16
N THR A 140 -13.55 -11.69 -8.49
CA THR A 140 -14.10 -10.71 -7.55
C THR A 140 -14.09 -9.33 -8.20
N LEU A 141 -15.23 -8.63 -8.17
CA LEU A 141 -15.39 -7.30 -8.74
C LEU A 141 -15.72 -6.30 -7.64
N ARG A 142 -15.16 -5.09 -7.72
CA ARG A 142 -15.49 -3.99 -6.82
C ARG A 142 -15.24 -2.64 -7.50
N LEU A 143 -16.07 -1.65 -7.20
CA LEU A 143 -15.82 -0.25 -7.56
C LEU A 143 -15.22 0.49 -6.36
N PHE A 144 -14.28 1.39 -6.61
CA PHE A 144 -13.64 2.18 -5.56
C PHE A 144 -13.24 3.55 -6.07
N TRP A 145 -12.94 4.43 -5.11
CA TRP A 145 -12.44 5.77 -5.40
C TRP A 145 -10.93 5.81 -5.27
N SER A 146 -10.30 6.62 -6.12
CA SER A 146 -8.89 6.96 -6.05
C SER A 146 -8.69 8.47 -5.98
N ASP A 147 -7.55 8.91 -5.44
CA ASP A 147 -7.14 10.31 -5.46
C ASP A 147 -6.46 10.71 -6.79
N HIS A 148 -6.01 11.96 -6.88
CA HIS A 148 -5.25 12.49 -8.02
C HIS A 148 -3.91 11.79 -8.29
N ARG A 149 -3.42 10.97 -7.36
CA ARG A 149 -2.22 10.13 -7.50
C ARG A 149 -2.57 8.69 -7.87
N HIS A 150 -3.85 8.43 -8.17
CA HIS A 150 -4.41 7.11 -8.43
C HIS A 150 -4.17 6.12 -7.28
N GLN A 151 -4.23 6.62 -6.04
CA GLN A 151 -4.20 5.78 -4.85
C GLN A 151 -5.63 5.57 -4.35
N GLU A 152 -6.01 4.31 -4.09
CA GLU A 152 -7.31 4.00 -3.49
C GLU A 152 -7.50 4.80 -2.19
N VAL A 153 -8.64 5.47 -2.08
CA VAL A 153 -9.05 6.18 -0.86
C VAL A 153 -10.04 5.33 -0.07
N ALA A 154 -9.94 5.37 1.25
CA ALA A 154 -10.81 4.59 2.12
C ALA A 154 -12.26 5.10 2.08
N GLY A 155 -13.21 4.17 1.97
CA GLY A 155 -14.64 4.46 2.03
C GLY A 155 -15.28 4.83 0.69
N GLY A 156 -16.61 4.88 0.67
CA GLY A 156 -17.43 5.24 -0.50
C GLY A 156 -17.42 4.22 -1.65
N GLY A 157 -16.49 3.27 -1.67
CA GLY A 157 -16.48 2.18 -2.66
C GLY A 157 -17.63 1.18 -2.48
N SER A 158 -17.90 0.42 -3.54
CA SER A 158 -18.94 -0.62 -3.51
C SER A 158 -18.53 -1.81 -2.66
N ARG A 159 -19.52 -2.63 -2.29
CA ARG A 159 -19.23 -4.01 -1.86
C ARG A 159 -18.61 -4.79 -3.00
N ALA A 160 -17.78 -5.77 -2.64
CA ALA A 160 -17.25 -6.73 -3.59
C ALA A 160 -18.32 -7.76 -3.97
N VAL A 161 -18.37 -8.16 -5.24
CA VAL A 161 -19.23 -9.23 -5.75
C VAL A 161 -18.37 -10.31 -6.40
N ARG A 162 -18.69 -11.58 -6.17
CA ARG A 162 -18.06 -12.69 -6.88
C ARG A 162 -18.89 -13.04 -8.11
N VAL A 163 -18.24 -13.29 -9.23
CA VAL A 163 -18.89 -13.71 -10.48
C VAL A 163 -18.14 -14.91 -11.07
N ASN A 164 -18.81 -15.62 -11.98
CA ASN A 164 -18.19 -16.63 -12.82
C ASN A 164 -18.13 -16.13 -14.26
N ALA A 165 -16.94 -15.71 -14.70
CA ALA A 165 -16.73 -15.26 -16.08
C ALA A 165 -16.60 -16.48 -17.01
N VAL A 166 -17.38 -16.48 -18.08
CA VAL A 166 -17.31 -17.47 -19.18
C VAL A 166 -16.76 -16.81 -20.44
N GLU A 167 -16.25 -17.62 -21.36
CA GLU A 167 -15.78 -17.18 -22.68
C GLU A 167 -16.90 -16.58 -23.53
#